data_AF-A0A1W9MJG5-F1
#
_entry.id   AF-A0A1W9MJG5-F1
#
_cell.length_a   1.000
_cell.length_b   1.000
_cell.length_c   1.000
_cell.angle_alpha   90.00
_cell.angle_beta   90.00
_cell.angle_gamma   90.00
#
_symmetry.space_group_name_H-M   'P 1'
#
loop_
_entity.id
_entity.type
_entity.pdbx_description
1 polymer ?
#
loop_
_entity_poly.entity_id
_entity_poly.type
_entity_poly.pdbx_seq_one_letter_code
_entity_poly.pdbx_strand_id
1 'polypeptide(L)' 'MELLYLPPYSPNLNLIERLWKFVKKKCLYSKYYPEFGSFKKAITNCLEQTDTTYKEELDSLLTLRFQKFKKAQSVRL' A
#
# COMPACT_ATOMS: atom_id res chain seq x y z
N MET A 1 -10.81 -17.73 8.31
CA MET A 1 -10.10 -16.83 7.37
C MET A 1 -10.98 -16.66 6.17
N GLU A 2 -11.41 -15.42 5.89
CA GLU A 2 -12.24 -15.12 4.72
C GLU A 2 -11.36 -14.55 3.60
N LEU A 3 -11.56 -15.05 2.37
CA LEU A 3 -10.88 -14.55 1.18
C LEU A 3 -11.74 -13.46 0.55
N LEU A 4 -11.25 -12.23 0.56
CA LEU A 4 -11.90 -11.09 -0.07
C LEU A 4 -11.56 -11.06 -1.57
N TYR A 5 -12.60 -11.08 -2.41
CA TYR A 5 -12.45 -10.91 -3.85
C TYR A 5 -12.06 -9.46 -4.17
N LEU A 6 -10.97 -9.32 -4.94
CA LEU A 6 -10.53 -8.06 -5.52
C LEU A 6 -10.73 -8.11 -7.04
N PRO A 7 -11.50 -7.18 -7.63
CA PRO A 7 -11.60 -7.11 -9.08
C PRO A 7 -10.24 -6.81 -9.71
N PRO A 8 -10.01 -7.27 -10.96
CA PRO A 8 -8.76 -7.03 -11.66
C PRO A 8 -8.49 -5.53 -11.82
N TYR A 9 -7.21 -5.16 -11.90
CA TYR A 9 -6.75 -3.77 -12.09
C TYR A 9 -7.31 -2.75 -11.09
N SER A 10 -7.54 -3.17 -9.83
CA SER A 10 -8.08 -2.31 -8.77
C SER A 10 -7.04 -1.97 -7.68
N PRO A 11 -5.91 -1.31 -8.03
CA PRO A 11 -4.84 -1.03 -7.07
C PRO A 11 -5.29 -0.08 -5.95
N ASN A 12 -6.34 0.70 -6.19
CA ASN A 12 -6.95 1.52 -5.14
C ASN A 12 -7.59 0.67 -4.06
N LEU A 13 -8.15 -0.50 -4.38
CA LEU A 13 -8.75 -1.42 -3.40
C LEU A 13 -7.71 -2.28 -2.69
N ASN A 14 -6.51 -2.38 -3.26
CA ASN A 14 -5.45 -3.24 -2.75
C ASN A 14 -4.58 -2.53 -1.69
N LEU A 15 -4.87 -2.77 -0.41
CA LEU A 15 -4.15 -2.17 0.71
C LEU A 15 -2.64 -2.48 0.68
N ILE A 16 -2.26 -3.69 0.22
CA ILE A 16 -0.84 -4.08 0.23
C ILE A 16 -0.02 -3.27 -0.78
N GLU A 17 -0.63 -2.84 -1.89
CA GLU A 17 0.03 -1.96 -2.86
C GLU A 17 0.19 -0.54 -2.32
N ARG A 18 -0.76 -0.05 -1.52
CA ARG A 18 -0.64 1.24 -0.82
C ARG A 18 0.50 1.20 0.19
N LEU A 19 0.56 0.16 1.01
CA LEU A 19 1.68 -0.06 1.94
C LEU A 19 3.01 -0.17 1.20
N TRP A 20 3.06 -0.90 0.09
CA TRP A 20 4.28 -1.03 -0.70
C TRP A 20 4.75 0.30 -1.30
N LYS A 21 3.83 1.15 -1.77
CA LYS A 21 4.16 2.52 -2.21
C LYS A 21 4.75 3.34 -1.05
N PHE A 22 4.21 3.22 0.15
CA PHE A 22 4.72 3.90 1.34
C PHE A 22 6.14 3.46 1.69
N VAL A 23 6.40 2.15 1.77
CA VAL A 23 7.72 1.59 2.06
C VAL A 23 8.75 2.08 1.04
N LYS A 24 8.39 2.04 -0.25
CA LYS A 24 9.24 2.59 -1.30
C LYS A 24 9.56 4.07 -1.07
N LYS A 25 8.56 4.89 -0.74
CA LYS A 25 8.73 6.33 -0.49
C LYS A 25 9.63 6.61 0.72
N LYS A 26 9.45 5.91 1.83
CA LYS A 26 10.19 6.17 3.08
C LYS A 26 11.62 5.62 3.06
N CYS A 27 11.77 4.42 2.54
CA CYS A 27 12.98 3.62 2.79
C CYS A 27 13.80 3.36 1.52
N LEU A 28 13.20 3.44 0.33
CA LEU A 28 13.87 3.11 -0.93
C LEU A 28 14.02 4.33 -1.88
N TYR A 29 13.31 5.42 -1.62
CA TYR A 29 13.33 6.60 -2.49
C TYR A 29 14.71 7.25 -2.49
N SER A 30 15.30 7.39 -3.68
CA SER A 30 16.63 7.96 -3.90
C SER A 30 17.77 7.30 -3.11
N LYS A 31 17.62 6.04 -2.70
CA LYS A 31 18.65 5.27 -2.00
C LYS A 31 19.05 4.04 -2.83
N TYR A 32 20.34 3.96 -3.15
CA TYR A 32 20.92 2.78 -3.76
C TYR A 32 21.45 1.84 -2.67
N TYR A 33 21.10 0.56 -2.78
CA TYR A 33 21.59 -0.49 -1.90
C TYR A 33 22.48 -1.43 -2.72
N PRO A 34 23.81 -1.46 -2.46
CA PRO A 34 24.73 -2.29 -3.25
C PRO A 34 24.57 -3.78 -2.97
N GLU A 35 24.06 -4.14 -1.79
CA GLU A 35 23.89 -5.51 -1.35
C GLU A 35 22.42 -5.82 -1.02
N PHE A 36 22.00 -7.04 -1.34
CA PHE A 36 20.66 -7.53 -1.03
C PHE A 36 20.36 -7.51 0.48
N GLY A 37 21.37 -7.81 1.32
CA GLY A 37 21.23 -7.76 2.77
C GLY A 37 20.85 -6.38 3.28
N SER A 38 21.52 -5.35 2.77
CA SER A 38 21.25 -3.94 3.10
C SER A 38 19.87 -3.49 2.62
N PHE A 39 19.46 -3.91 1.42
CA PHE A 39 18.11 -3.66 0.90
C PHE A 39 17.02 -4.30 1.78
N LYS A 40 17.16 -5.59 2.10
CA LYS A 40 16.21 -6.32 2.96
C LYS A 40 16.14 -5.70 4.35
N LYS A 41 17.28 -5.34 4.93
CA LYS A 41 17.35 -4.72 6.25
C LYS A 41 16.64 -3.37 6.28
N ALA A 42 16.82 -2.54 5.25
CA ALA A 42 16.13 -1.26 5.15
C ALA A 42 14.60 -1.43 5.11
N ILE A 43 14.09 -2.40 4.34
CA ILE A 43 12.66 -2.71 4.31
C ILE A 43 12.17 -3.21 5.66
N THR A 44 12.89 -4.15 6.28
CA THR A 44 12.49 -4.74 7.58
C THR A 44 12.41 -3.65 8.65
N ASN A 45 13.42 -2.79 8.74
CA ASN A 45 13.43 -1.67 9.69
C ASN A 45 12.27 -0.69 9.44
N CYS A 46 11.97 -0.41 8.16
CA CYS A 46 10.81 0.39 7.75
C CYS A 46 9.51 -0.18 8.33
N LEU A 47 9.35 -1.50 8.25
CA LEU A 47 8.17 -2.22 8.70
C LEU A 47 8.10 -2.34 10.23
N GLU A 48 9.22 -2.36 10.93
CA GLU A 48 9.24 -2.32 12.40
C GLU A 48 8.78 -0.96 12.95
N GLN A 49 8.91 0.12 12.16
CA GLN A 49 8.48 1.46 12.54
C GLN A 49 7.01 1.78 12.19
N THR A 50 6.31 0.82 11.55
CA THR A 50 4.90 0.93 11.11
C THR A 50 3.98 1.28 12.28
N ASP A 51 4.12 0.59 13.42
CA ASP A 51 3.28 0.75 14.59
C ASP A 51 3.71 1.87 15.54
N THR A 52 4.86 2.49 15.28
CA THR A 52 5.44 3.54 16.11
C THR A 52 5.49 4.85 15.33
N THR A 53 6.61 5.15 14.68
CA THR A 53 6.87 6.43 14.00
C THR A 53 5.90 6.71 12.84
N TYR A 54 5.44 5.66 12.16
CA TYR A 54 4.60 5.83 10.96
C TYR A 54 3.12 5.57 11.19
N LYS A 55 2.71 5.31 12.43
CA LYS A 55 1.36 4.86 12.78
C LYS A 55 0.27 5.79 12.24
N GLU A 56 0.36 7.09 12.55
CA GLU A 56 -0.66 8.07 12.16
C GLU A 56 -0.74 8.26 10.62
N GLU A 57 0.42 8.27 9.94
CA GLU A 57 0.46 8.39 8.48
C GLU A 57 -0.13 7.14 7.81
N LEU A 58 0.13 5.97 8.38
CA LEU A 58 -0.39 4.69 7.87
C LEU A 58 -1.86 4.49 8.16
N ASP A 59 -2.36 4.90 9.33
CA ASP A 59 -3.79 4.87 9.64
C ASP A 59 -4.59 5.66 8.59
N SER A 60 -4.11 6.86 8.24
CA SER A 60 -4.70 7.67 7.17
C SER A 60 -4.59 7.00 5.79
N LEU A 61 -3.41 6.46 5.45
CA LEU A 61 -3.15 5.86 4.13
C LEU A 61 -3.93 4.55 3.88
N LEU A 62 -4.06 3.74 4.93
CA LEU A 62 -4.73 2.43 4.90
C LEU A 62 -6.24 2.55 5.15
N THR A 63 -6.77 3.75 5.37
CA THR A 63 -8.21 3.95 5.52
C THR A 63 -8.95 3.53 4.23
N LEU A 64 -10.05 2.78 4.41
CA LEU A 64 -10.95 2.30 3.35
C LEU A 64 -11.88 3.41 2.82
N ARG A 65 -11.33 4.58 2.47
CA ARG A 65 -12.09 5.66 1.82
C ARG A 65 -12.25 5.39 0.33
N PHE A 66 -13.15 4.49 -0.02
CA PHE A 66 -13.48 4.23 -1.42
C PHE A 66 -14.62 5.14 -1.89
N GLN A 67 -14.46 5.72 -3.07
CA GLN A 67 -15.55 6.42 -3.74
C GLN A 67 -16.63 5.41 -4.13
N LYS A 68 -17.84 5.58 -3.57
CA LYS A 68 -19.01 4.79 -3.94
C LYS A 68 -19.73 5.50 -5.08
N PHE A 69 -19.88 4.83 -6.22
CA PHE A 69 -20.72 5.32 -7.31
C PHE A 69 -22.14 4.78 -7.15
N LYS A 70 -23.15 5.60 -7.47
CA LYS A 70 -24.50 5.07 -7.70
C LYS A 70 -24.44 4.12 -8.90
N LYS A 71 -25.28 3.08 -8.89
CA LYS A 71 -25.31 2.00 -9.89
C LYS A 71 -25.14 2.57 -11.30
N ALA A 72 -24.04 2.21 -11.96
CA ALA A 72 -23.76 2.66 -13.33
C ALA A 72 -24.86 2.15 -14.25
N GLN A 73 -25.48 3.04 -15.03
CA GLN A 73 -26.34 2.63 -16.13
C GLN A 73 -25.43 1.98 -17.18
N SER A 74 -25.68 0.70 -17.50
CA SER A 74 -25.03 0.07 -18.64
C SER A 74 -25.39 0.87 -19.89
N VAL A 75 -24.44 1.65 -20.39
CA VAL A 75 -24.54 2.24 -21.72
C VAL A 75 -24.47 1.07 -22.69
N ARG A 76 -25.58 0.79 -23.38
CA ARG A 76 -25.57 -0.11 -24.53
C ARG A 76 -24.81 0.60 -25.65
N LEU A 77 -23.69 0.01 -26.07
CA LEU A 77 -23.08 0.30 -27.37
C LEU A 77 -23.98 -0.27 -28.48
#